data_AF-A0A1Q2D1B2-F1
#
_entry.id   AF-A0A1Q2D1B2-F1
#
_cell.length_a   1.000
_cell.length_b   1.000
_cell.length_c   1.000
_cell.angle_alpha   90.00
_cell.angle_beta   90.00
_cell.angle_gamma   90.00
#
_symmetry.space_group_name_H-M   'P 1'
#
loop_
_entity.id
_entity.type
_entity.pdbx_description
1 polymer ?
#
loop_
_entity_poly.entity_id
_entity_poly.type
_entity_poly.pdbx_seq_one_letter_code
_entity_poly.pdbx_strand_id
1 'polypeptide(L)'
;MSEPQAPADFGRVDPDGTVYVISGGTERSVGQIPDSTPEEAMAFYVRRFENLAAEVTLLESRVAAQAMSPEEAKHAIASAKTNVTDANAVGDLDSLAKRLDALTELLPAQVEARKAQRAEQNAATIASKEAMVEEAETLSQGDDWRGGVDRFRVLLEEWKALPRVDRTTDNELWHRFSSARTQYTRRRKAHFSDLNTLRDSAKAEKEAIIAEAEPLASSTEWGPTSAAFRDLMQRWKAAGSARRADDDALWGRFRAIQDQFFDARTAAQSAVDGEQAKNLAAKQALVQQVTADLEGVTDVDQAKGIHREFLEKFNGLGYVPRGAMREIDSKVRSIGDKVAALEAEEWRRTDPEARKRAEDTVKMFEDQIAKLQADLDKAEAKGDSRGVKDATKSIETYTSWLDQARETLSEFTR
;
A
#
# COMPACT_ATOMS: atom_id res chain seq x y z
N MET A 1 -61.93 -71.05 16.50
CA MET A 1 -62.08 -70.09 15.38
C MET A 1 -63.49 -70.32 14.86
N SER A 2 -64.44 -69.46 15.22
CA SER A 2 -65.78 -69.52 14.63
C SER A 2 -65.64 -69.16 13.15
N GLU A 3 -66.33 -69.89 12.27
CA GLU A 3 -66.43 -69.53 10.86
C GLU A 3 -66.94 -68.08 10.74
N PRO A 4 -66.43 -67.29 9.78
CA PRO A 4 -66.94 -65.94 9.55
C PRO A 4 -68.41 -66.06 9.13
N GLN A 5 -69.31 -65.59 10.00
CA GLN A 5 -70.73 -65.52 9.70
C GLN A 5 -70.95 -64.63 8.48
N ALA A 6 -71.72 -65.12 7.52
CA ALA A 6 -72.11 -64.33 6.36
C ALA A 6 -73.04 -63.20 6.82
N PRO A 7 -73.08 -62.04 6.14
CA PRO A 7 -73.98 -60.95 6.52
C PRO A 7 -75.45 -61.37 6.64
N ALA A 8 -75.89 -62.33 5.82
CA ALA A 8 -77.24 -62.88 5.87
C ALA A 8 -77.55 -63.65 7.17
N ASP A 9 -76.54 -64.18 7.88
CA ASP A 9 -76.71 -64.92 9.13
C ASP A 9 -77.15 -64.01 10.30
N PHE A 10 -77.02 -62.69 10.11
CA PHE A 10 -77.46 -61.67 11.06
C PHE A 10 -78.92 -61.25 10.87
N GLY A 11 -79.69 -61.95 10.04
CA GLY A 11 -81.10 -61.62 9.86
C GLY A 11 -81.97 -62.82 9.52
N ARG A 12 -83.28 -62.60 9.61
CA ARG A 12 -84.30 -63.57 9.21
C ARG A 12 -85.43 -62.88 8.46
N VAL A 13 -86.13 -63.61 7.62
CA VAL A 13 -87.33 -63.14 6.92
C VAL A 13 -88.52 -63.92 7.43
N ASP A 14 -89.56 -63.23 7.89
CA ASP A 14 -90.81 -63.85 8.30
C ASP A 14 -91.65 -64.30 7.11
N PRO A 15 -92.61 -65.23 7.31
CA PRO A 15 -93.49 -65.71 6.24
C PRO A 15 -94.35 -64.62 5.57
N ASP A 16 -94.56 -63.50 6.25
CA ASP A 16 -95.24 -62.32 5.71
C ASP A 16 -94.32 -61.44 4.85
N GLY A 17 -93.02 -61.78 4.73
CA GLY A 17 -92.01 -61.04 3.97
C GLY A 17 -91.28 -59.96 4.77
N THR A 18 -91.57 -59.81 6.07
CA THR A 18 -90.86 -58.85 6.93
C THR A 18 -89.45 -59.32 7.22
N VAL A 19 -88.45 -58.48 6.95
CA VAL A 19 -87.04 -58.77 7.22
C VAL A 19 -86.67 -58.19 8.59
N TYR A 20 -85.94 -58.98 9.37
CA TYR A 20 -85.42 -58.63 10.68
C TYR A 20 -83.90 -58.74 10.70
N VAL A 21 -83.24 -57.85 11.43
CA VAL A 21 -81.80 -57.91 11.75
C VAL A 21 -81.61 -58.20 13.25
N ILE A 22 -80.60 -58.99 13.57
CA ILE A 22 -80.12 -59.25 14.92
C ILE A 22 -78.98 -58.28 15.20
N SER A 23 -79.18 -57.33 16.12
CA SER A 23 -78.14 -56.39 16.58
C SER A 23 -78.26 -56.20 18.09
N GLY A 24 -77.13 -56.18 18.80
CA GLY A 24 -77.09 -56.13 20.25
C GLY A 24 -77.82 -57.29 20.96
N GLY A 25 -77.97 -58.43 20.28
CA GLY A 25 -78.72 -59.59 20.77
C GLY A 25 -80.24 -59.43 20.77
N THR A 26 -80.76 -58.40 20.11
CA THR A 26 -82.21 -58.16 19.95
C THR A 26 -82.58 -58.13 18.47
N GLU A 27 -83.78 -58.59 18.14
CA GLU A 27 -84.30 -58.54 16.78
C GLU A 27 -85.00 -57.21 16.51
N ARG A 28 -84.65 -56.57 15.39
CA ARG A 28 -85.28 -55.34 14.91
C ARG A 28 -85.78 -55.54 13.48
N SER A 29 -87.03 -55.18 13.23
CA SER A 29 -87.57 -55.16 11.86
C SER A 29 -86.88 -54.06 11.04
N VAL A 30 -86.34 -54.43 9.86
CA VAL A 30 -85.71 -53.50 8.92
C VAL A 30 -86.65 -53.13 7.75
N GLY A 31 -87.79 -53.81 7.66
CA GLY A 31 -88.86 -53.51 6.71
C GLY A 31 -89.26 -54.70 5.83
N GLN A 32 -90.08 -54.43 4.84
CA GLN A 32 -90.62 -55.40 3.90
C GLN A 32 -90.47 -54.85 2.48
N ILE A 33 -90.16 -55.72 1.53
CA ILE A 33 -90.07 -55.34 0.11
C ILE A 33 -91.26 -55.98 -0.63
N PRO A 34 -92.21 -55.17 -1.12
CA PRO A 34 -93.37 -55.68 -1.86
C PRO A 34 -92.94 -56.52 -3.07
N ASP A 35 -93.69 -57.58 -3.36
CA ASP A 35 -93.53 -58.41 -4.55
C ASP A 35 -92.13 -59.05 -4.72
N SER A 36 -91.42 -59.30 -3.62
CA SER A 36 -90.09 -59.94 -3.62
C SER A 36 -90.08 -61.28 -2.90
N THR A 37 -89.19 -62.19 -3.31
CA THR A 37 -88.95 -63.43 -2.58
C THR A 37 -88.14 -63.16 -1.30
N PRO A 38 -88.22 -64.02 -0.26
CA PRO A 38 -87.43 -63.87 0.96
C PRO A 38 -85.92 -63.73 0.71
N GLU A 39 -85.39 -64.46 -0.27
CA GLU A 39 -83.97 -64.40 -0.65
C GLU A 39 -83.59 -63.04 -1.28
N GLU A 40 -84.43 -62.52 -2.17
CA GLU A 40 -84.22 -61.21 -2.80
C GLU A 40 -84.35 -60.07 -1.79
N ALA A 41 -85.33 -60.16 -0.87
CA ALA A 41 -85.51 -59.20 0.20
C ALA A 41 -84.29 -59.16 1.12
N MET A 42 -83.80 -60.34 1.54
CA MET A 42 -82.59 -60.48 2.34
C MET A 42 -81.36 -59.89 1.62
N ALA A 43 -81.15 -60.24 0.35
CA ALA A 43 -80.02 -59.75 -0.44
C ALA A 43 -80.00 -58.22 -0.58
N PHE A 44 -81.17 -57.57 -0.69
CA PHE A 44 -81.27 -56.11 -0.73
C PHE A 44 -80.73 -55.47 0.57
N TYR A 45 -81.19 -55.97 1.73
CA TYR A 45 -80.77 -55.43 3.03
C TYR A 45 -79.31 -55.79 3.37
N VAL A 46 -78.80 -56.93 2.91
CA VAL A 46 -77.38 -57.28 2.97
C VAL A 46 -76.52 -56.33 2.14
N ARG A 47 -76.92 -56.03 0.89
CA ARG A 47 -76.18 -55.08 0.05
C ARG A 47 -76.11 -53.67 0.68
N ARG A 48 -77.17 -53.27 1.41
CA ARG A 48 -77.16 -52.01 2.15
C ARG A 48 -76.17 -52.03 3.31
N PHE A 49 -75.99 -53.17 3.99
CA PHE A 49 -74.94 -53.35 4.98
C PHE A 49 -73.55 -53.29 4.35
N GLU A 50 -73.33 -53.96 3.22
CA GLU A 50 -72.02 -53.94 2.53
C GLU A 50 -71.59 -52.53 2.11
N ASN A 51 -72.53 -51.69 1.67
CA ASN A 51 -72.26 -50.29 1.38
C ASN A 51 -71.80 -49.52 2.64
N LEU A 52 -72.48 -49.71 3.77
CA LEU A 52 -72.08 -49.10 5.04
C LEU A 52 -70.70 -49.61 5.49
N ALA A 53 -70.43 -50.90 5.32
CA ALA A 53 -69.12 -51.48 5.64
C ALA A 53 -68.00 -50.88 4.76
N ALA A 54 -68.27 -50.63 3.48
CA ALA A 54 -67.34 -49.95 2.58
C ALA A 54 -67.10 -48.48 3.00
N GLU A 55 -68.15 -47.75 3.38
CA GLU A 55 -68.05 -46.39 3.90
C GLU A 55 -67.22 -46.31 5.19
N VAL A 56 -67.46 -47.22 6.14
CA VAL A 56 -66.68 -47.33 7.38
C VAL A 56 -65.20 -47.63 7.07
N THR A 57 -64.94 -48.56 6.15
CA THR A 57 -63.57 -48.90 5.72
C THR A 57 -62.86 -47.70 5.08
N LEU A 58 -63.58 -46.93 4.25
CA LEU A 58 -63.04 -45.70 3.67
C LEU A 58 -62.73 -44.67 4.76
N LEU A 59 -63.63 -44.48 5.73
CA LEU A 59 -63.41 -43.57 6.85
C LEU A 59 -62.19 -43.97 7.68
N GLU A 60 -62.06 -45.26 8.01
CA GLU A 60 -60.87 -45.80 8.69
C GLU A 60 -59.59 -45.46 7.93
N SER A 61 -59.57 -45.72 6.61
CA SER A 61 -58.38 -45.43 5.79
C SER A 61 -58.01 -43.94 5.82
N ARG A 62 -58.99 -43.04 5.78
CA ARG A 62 -58.76 -41.59 5.79
C ARG A 62 -58.30 -41.09 7.15
N VAL A 63 -58.83 -41.63 8.25
CA VAL A 63 -58.42 -41.30 9.61
C VAL A 63 -57.02 -41.85 9.89
N ALA A 64 -56.72 -43.08 9.47
CA ALA A 64 -55.39 -43.68 9.60
C ALA A 64 -54.33 -42.93 8.78
N ALA A 65 -54.65 -42.56 7.54
CA ALA A 65 -53.78 -41.76 6.68
C ALA A 65 -53.72 -40.27 7.07
N GLN A 66 -54.43 -39.85 8.12
CA GLN A 66 -54.52 -38.46 8.57
C GLN A 66 -54.97 -37.46 7.48
N ALA A 67 -55.75 -37.93 6.49
CA ALA A 67 -56.20 -37.17 5.33
C ALA A 67 -57.37 -36.20 5.62
N MET A 68 -57.73 -36.03 6.89
CA MET A 68 -58.75 -35.10 7.40
C MET A 68 -58.33 -34.56 8.78
N SER A 69 -58.94 -33.47 9.24
CA SER A 69 -58.70 -32.95 10.59
C SER A 69 -59.35 -33.83 11.67
N PRO A 70 -58.87 -33.83 12.93
CA PRO A 70 -59.49 -34.60 14.00
C PRO A 70 -60.95 -34.20 14.28
N GLU A 71 -61.30 -32.93 14.10
CA GLU A 71 -62.70 -32.46 14.23
C GLU A 71 -63.58 -32.96 13.08
N GLU A 72 -63.09 -32.91 11.83
CA GLU A 72 -63.79 -33.51 10.68
C GLU A 72 -63.97 -35.02 10.87
N ALA A 73 -62.92 -35.71 11.34
CA ALA A 73 -62.97 -37.14 11.64
C ALA A 73 -64.00 -37.44 12.73
N LYS A 74 -64.04 -36.65 13.80
CA LYS A 74 -65.01 -36.79 14.89
C LYS A 74 -66.45 -36.66 14.39
N HIS A 75 -66.74 -35.64 13.57
CA HIS A 75 -68.06 -35.47 12.95
C HIS A 75 -68.41 -36.60 11.99
N ALA A 76 -67.47 -37.04 11.16
CA ALA A 76 -67.67 -38.14 10.21
C ALA A 76 -67.93 -39.47 10.93
N ILE A 77 -67.19 -39.76 12.01
CA ILE A 77 -67.40 -40.95 12.84
C ILE A 77 -68.76 -40.88 13.54
N ALA A 78 -69.15 -39.72 14.08
CA ALA A 78 -70.47 -39.56 14.71
C ALA A 78 -71.61 -39.80 13.71
N SER A 79 -71.52 -39.22 12.51
CA SER A 79 -72.50 -39.45 11.45
C SER A 79 -72.52 -40.91 11.00
N ALA A 80 -71.35 -41.55 10.84
CA ALA A 80 -71.26 -42.96 10.49
C ALA A 80 -71.87 -43.86 11.57
N LYS A 81 -71.69 -43.54 12.86
CA LYS A 81 -72.33 -44.27 13.97
C LYS A 81 -73.84 -44.17 13.92
N THR A 82 -74.38 -42.97 13.69
CA THR A 82 -75.84 -42.79 13.51
C THR A 82 -76.34 -43.60 12.31
N ASN A 83 -75.65 -43.51 11.17
CA ASN A 83 -76.01 -44.25 9.96
C ASN A 83 -75.99 -45.77 10.17
N VAL A 84 -75.01 -46.31 10.87
CA VAL A 84 -74.91 -47.75 11.20
C VAL A 84 -76.00 -48.18 12.18
N THR A 85 -76.26 -47.38 13.21
CA THR A 85 -77.26 -47.70 14.26
C THR A 85 -78.69 -47.67 13.70
N ASP A 86 -79.01 -46.66 12.90
CA ASP A 86 -80.36 -46.46 12.36
C ASP A 86 -80.57 -47.20 11.02
N ALA A 87 -79.54 -47.84 10.48
CA ALA A 87 -79.61 -48.50 9.18
C ALA A 87 -80.62 -49.66 9.18
N ASN A 88 -81.62 -49.58 8.31
CA ASN A 88 -82.39 -50.75 7.90
C ASN A 88 -81.52 -51.59 6.95
N ALA A 89 -80.68 -52.45 7.51
CA ALA A 89 -79.74 -53.33 6.80
C ALA A 89 -79.54 -54.62 7.60
N VAL A 90 -79.13 -55.70 6.92
CA VAL A 90 -78.86 -57.00 7.55
C VAL A 90 -77.38 -57.33 7.43
N GLY A 91 -76.72 -57.48 8.58
CA GLY A 91 -75.28 -57.78 8.68
C GLY A 91 -74.76 -57.49 10.09
N ASP A 92 -73.45 -57.65 10.30
CA ASP A 92 -72.79 -57.40 11.58
C ASP A 92 -72.63 -55.90 11.88
N LEU A 93 -73.75 -55.22 12.16
CA LEU A 93 -73.80 -53.80 12.50
C LEU A 93 -73.01 -53.51 13.80
N ASP A 94 -72.97 -54.46 14.72
CA ASP A 94 -72.24 -54.35 15.99
C ASP A 94 -70.73 -54.28 15.76
N SER A 95 -70.19 -55.05 14.80
CA SER A 95 -68.78 -54.97 14.38
C SER A 95 -68.45 -53.64 13.73
N LEU A 96 -69.33 -53.10 12.87
CA LEU A 96 -69.15 -51.75 12.31
C LEU A 96 -69.16 -50.67 13.40
N ALA A 97 -70.06 -50.78 14.39
CA ALA A 97 -70.09 -49.87 15.53
C ALA A 97 -68.79 -49.93 16.36
N LYS A 98 -68.30 -51.14 16.68
CA LYS A 98 -67.01 -51.33 17.39
C LYS A 98 -65.83 -50.74 16.64
N ARG A 99 -65.79 -50.87 15.30
CA ARG A 99 -64.76 -50.26 14.45
C ARG A 99 -64.78 -48.73 14.54
N LEU A 100 -65.97 -48.13 14.51
CA LEU A 100 -66.15 -46.68 14.67
C LEU A 100 -65.82 -46.19 16.10
N ASP A 101 -66.09 -47.01 17.13
CA ASP A 101 -65.65 -46.74 18.51
C ASP A 101 -64.12 -46.73 18.61
N ALA A 102 -63.45 -47.74 18.04
CA ALA A 102 -61.99 -47.79 18.00
C ALA A 102 -61.38 -46.58 17.29
N LEU A 103 -61.99 -46.10 16.20
CA LEU A 103 -61.56 -44.85 15.55
C LEU A 103 -61.72 -43.63 16.48
N THR A 104 -62.78 -43.59 17.29
CA THR A 104 -63.01 -42.49 18.24
C THR A 104 -61.90 -42.45 19.29
N GLU A 105 -61.45 -43.61 19.76
CA GLU A 105 -60.38 -43.74 20.76
C GLU A 105 -58.99 -43.32 20.22
N LEU A 106 -58.78 -43.38 18.90
CA LEU A 106 -57.53 -42.95 18.26
C LEU A 106 -57.40 -41.42 18.14
N LEU A 107 -58.51 -40.68 18.11
CA LEU A 107 -58.49 -39.24 17.83
C LEU A 107 -57.69 -38.41 18.85
N PRO A 108 -57.81 -38.61 20.18
CA PRO A 108 -57.04 -37.82 21.16
C PRO A 108 -55.53 -37.92 20.95
N ALA A 109 -55.02 -39.12 20.64
CA ALA A 109 -53.60 -39.33 20.37
C ALA A 109 -53.16 -38.60 19.07
N GLN A 110 -53.99 -38.61 18.02
CA GLN A 110 -53.71 -37.85 16.80
C GLN A 110 -53.71 -36.33 17.03
N VAL A 111 -54.61 -35.81 17.88
CA VAL A 111 -54.67 -34.39 18.24
C VAL A 111 -53.38 -33.96 18.93
N GLU A 112 -52.95 -34.70 19.96
CA GLU A 112 -51.73 -34.38 20.69
C GLU A 112 -50.48 -34.52 19.80
N ALA A 113 -50.42 -35.54 18.95
CA ALA A 113 -49.32 -35.69 17.99
C ALA A 113 -49.23 -34.50 17.01
N ARG A 114 -50.36 -34.03 16.46
CA ARG A 114 -50.38 -32.85 15.57
C ARG A 114 -50.02 -31.56 16.32
N LYS A 115 -50.47 -31.42 17.56
CA LYS A 115 -50.13 -30.28 18.42
C LYS A 115 -48.64 -30.25 18.72
N ALA A 116 -48.04 -31.40 19.06
CA ALA A 116 -46.60 -31.55 19.27
C ALA A 116 -45.81 -31.21 18.00
N GLN A 117 -46.22 -31.74 16.84
CA GLN A 117 -45.56 -31.45 15.56
C GLN A 117 -45.62 -29.95 15.21
N ARG A 118 -46.76 -29.29 15.42
CA ARG A 118 -46.88 -27.84 15.21
C ARG A 118 -46.02 -27.04 16.18
N ALA A 119 -45.95 -27.46 17.44
CA ALA A 119 -45.10 -26.82 18.44
C ALA A 119 -43.61 -26.96 18.08
N GLU A 120 -43.19 -28.13 17.61
CA GLU A 120 -41.82 -28.39 17.15
C GLU A 120 -41.48 -27.56 15.90
N GLN A 121 -42.36 -27.52 14.89
CA GLN A 121 -42.17 -26.67 13.70
C GLN A 121 -42.11 -25.18 14.06
N ASN A 122 -42.94 -24.73 15.00
CA ASN A 122 -42.92 -23.36 15.48
C ASN A 122 -41.61 -23.06 16.22
N ALA A 123 -41.17 -23.96 17.11
CA ALA A 123 -39.90 -23.83 17.83
C ALA A 123 -38.69 -23.81 16.88
N ALA A 124 -38.66 -24.68 15.87
CA ALA A 124 -37.61 -24.68 14.86
C ALA A 124 -37.59 -23.39 14.01
N THR A 125 -38.76 -22.84 13.71
CA THR A 125 -38.89 -21.55 13.00
C THR A 125 -38.40 -20.39 13.85
N ILE A 126 -38.75 -20.36 15.14
CA ILE A 126 -38.28 -19.36 16.10
C ILE A 126 -36.74 -19.44 16.22
N ALA A 127 -36.19 -20.64 16.43
CA ALA A 127 -34.75 -20.84 16.54
C ALA A 127 -34.00 -20.40 15.27
N SER A 128 -34.56 -20.66 14.09
CA SER A 128 -33.98 -20.19 12.81
C SER A 128 -33.99 -18.67 12.72
N LYS A 129 -35.08 -18.01 13.11
CA LYS A 129 -35.18 -16.55 13.15
C LYS A 129 -34.25 -15.94 14.19
N GLU A 130 -34.11 -16.55 15.37
CA GLU A 130 -33.17 -16.12 16.41
C GLU A 130 -31.73 -16.17 15.90
N ALA A 131 -31.32 -17.27 15.25
CA ALA A 131 -29.99 -17.38 14.65
C ALA A 131 -29.74 -16.28 13.59
N MET A 132 -30.73 -15.97 12.76
CA MET A 132 -30.63 -14.86 11.79
C MET A 132 -30.50 -13.50 12.47
N VAL A 133 -31.17 -13.28 13.60
CA VAL A 133 -31.07 -12.05 14.39
C VAL A 133 -29.68 -11.93 15.02
N GLU A 134 -29.16 -12.99 15.63
CA GLU A 134 -27.83 -13.00 16.23
C GLU A 134 -26.73 -12.74 15.19
N GLU A 135 -26.87 -13.34 14.01
CA GLU A 135 -25.97 -13.07 12.89
C GLU A 135 -26.08 -11.61 12.43
N ALA A 136 -27.29 -11.07 12.28
CA ALA A 136 -27.52 -9.68 11.93
C ALA A 136 -26.92 -8.70 12.97
N GLU A 137 -27.05 -9.00 14.26
CA GLU A 137 -26.46 -8.24 15.37
C GLU A 137 -24.93 -8.30 15.34
N THR A 138 -24.35 -9.43 14.98
CA THR A 138 -22.90 -9.57 14.80
C THR A 138 -22.42 -8.77 13.58
N LEU A 139 -23.10 -8.89 12.45
CA LEU A 139 -22.81 -8.15 11.22
C LEU A 139 -22.91 -6.64 11.42
N SER A 140 -23.83 -6.17 12.28
CA SER A 140 -23.97 -4.74 12.57
C SER A 140 -22.80 -4.16 13.35
N GLN A 141 -22.02 -5.01 14.02
CA GLN A 141 -20.79 -4.62 14.71
C GLN A 141 -19.56 -4.60 13.81
N GLY A 142 -19.55 -5.41 12.75
CA GLY A 142 -18.43 -5.52 11.82
C GLY A 142 -18.27 -4.34 10.85
N ASP A 143 -17.11 -4.30 10.20
CA ASP A 143 -16.73 -3.26 9.22
C ASP A 143 -16.60 -3.81 7.77
N ASP A 144 -17.07 -5.04 7.52
CA ASP A 144 -17.21 -5.54 6.15
C ASP A 144 -18.39 -4.85 5.46
N TRP A 145 -18.12 -3.69 4.85
CA TRP A 145 -19.12 -2.83 4.21
C TRP A 145 -19.69 -3.38 2.90
N ARG A 146 -19.03 -4.37 2.29
CA ARG A 146 -19.47 -4.97 1.02
C ARG A 146 -20.19 -6.28 1.28
N GLY A 147 -19.52 -7.24 1.94
CA GLY A 147 -20.11 -8.53 2.24
C GLY A 147 -21.27 -8.43 3.22
N GLY A 148 -21.22 -7.51 4.20
CA GLY A 148 -22.33 -7.30 5.13
C GLY A 148 -23.64 -6.88 4.45
N VAL A 149 -23.59 -6.00 3.44
CA VAL A 149 -24.79 -5.60 2.67
C VAL A 149 -25.41 -6.80 1.95
N ASP A 150 -24.58 -7.62 1.32
CA ASP A 150 -25.05 -8.79 0.59
C ASP A 150 -25.58 -9.86 1.56
N ARG A 151 -24.95 -10.06 2.72
CA ARG A 151 -25.46 -10.99 3.72
C ARG A 151 -26.78 -10.54 4.34
N PHE A 152 -26.96 -9.25 4.64
CA PHE A 152 -28.26 -8.70 5.09
C PHE A 152 -29.38 -8.91 4.06
N ARG A 153 -29.07 -8.89 2.75
CA ARG A 153 -30.05 -9.20 1.70
C ARG A 153 -30.44 -10.67 1.75
N VAL A 154 -29.46 -11.57 1.86
CA VAL A 154 -29.72 -13.02 1.94
C VAL A 154 -30.55 -13.34 3.19
N LEU A 155 -30.17 -12.83 4.37
CA LEU A 155 -30.92 -13.03 5.61
C LEU A 155 -32.37 -12.55 5.51
N LEU A 156 -32.62 -11.44 4.81
CA LEU A 156 -33.98 -10.94 4.60
C LEU A 156 -34.83 -11.87 3.72
N GLU A 157 -34.23 -12.48 2.70
CA GLU A 157 -34.93 -13.44 1.85
C GLU A 157 -35.16 -14.78 2.57
N GLU A 158 -34.17 -15.27 3.33
CA GLU A 158 -34.31 -16.44 4.20
C GLU A 158 -35.41 -16.22 5.25
N TRP A 159 -35.48 -15.03 5.86
CA TRP A 159 -36.52 -14.65 6.82
C TRP A 159 -37.93 -14.73 6.21
N LYS A 160 -38.10 -14.20 4.98
CA LYS A 160 -39.39 -14.20 4.28
C LYS A 160 -39.85 -15.60 3.88
N ALA A 161 -38.90 -16.50 3.64
CA ALA A 161 -39.20 -17.88 3.26
C ALA A 161 -39.71 -18.72 4.44
N LEU A 162 -39.41 -18.32 5.68
CA LEU A 162 -39.86 -19.01 6.88
C LEU A 162 -41.36 -18.83 7.15
N PRO A 163 -42.05 -19.84 7.72
CA PRO A 163 -43.42 -19.71 8.16
C PRO A 163 -43.59 -18.57 9.19
N ARG A 164 -44.83 -18.06 9.30
CA ARG A 164 -45.17 -17.12 10.36
C ARG A 164 -45.34 -17.87 11.68
N VAL A 165 -44.78 -17.30 12.73
CA VAL A 165 -44.95 -17.74 14.12
C VAL A 165 -46.02 -16.88 14.78
N ASP A 166 -46.18 -16.97 16.09
CA ASP A 166 -47.08 -16.06 16.79
C ASP A 166 -46.63 -14.60 16.61
N ARG A 167 -47.61 -13.69 16.62
CA ARG A 167 -47.39 -12.28 16.28
C ARG A 167 -46.45 -11.57 17.25
N THR A 168 -46.43 -11.98 18.52
CA THR A 168 -45.64 -11.28 19.54
C THR A 168 -44.16 -11.59 19.33
N THR A 169 -43.80 -12.86 19.25
CA THR A 169 -42.42 -13.30 19.00
C THR A 169 -41.91 -12.83 17.64
N ASP A 170 -42.73 -12.92 16.59
CA ASP A 170 -42.31 -12.46 15.25
C ASP A 170 -41.97 -10.96 15.23
N ASN A 171 -42.78 -10.13 15.88
CA ASN A 171 -42.54 -8.69 15.96
C ASN A 171 -41.27 -8.34 16.75
N GLU A 172 -41.00 -9.04 17.85
CA GLU A 172 -39.81 -8.83 18.67
C GLU A 172 -38.54 -9.17 17.88
N LEU A 173 -38.49 -10.36 17.27
CA LEU A 173 -37.35 -10.79 16.49
C LEU A 173 -37.16 -9.90 15.25
N TRP A 174 -38.25 -9.51 14.58
CA TRP A 174 -38.18 -8.57 13.44
C TRP A 174 -37.66 -7.19 13.86
N HIS A 175 -38.08 -6.67 15.02
CA HIS A 175 -37.57 -5.40 15.54
C HIS A 175 -36.06 -5.47 15.76
N ARG A 176 -35.54 -6.54 16.36
CA ARG A 176 -34.11 -6.75 16.57
C ARG A 176 -33.35 -6.81 15.23
N PHE A 177 -33.80 -7.64 14.30
CA PHE A 177 -33.21 -7.77 12.97
C PHE A 177 -33.15 -6.42 12.22
N SER A 178 -34.28 -5.72 12.16
CA SER A 178 -34.38 -4.43 11.46
C SER A 178 -33.55 -3.33 12.12
N SER A 179 -33.42 -3.35 13.46
CA SER A 179 -32.55 -2.43 14.21
C SER A 179 -31.07 -2.67 13.89
N ALA A 180 -30.63 -3.92 13.87
CA ALA A 180 -29.26 -4.28 13.51
C ALA A 180 -28.90 -3.83 12.09
N ARG A 181 -29.77 -4.10 11.11
CA ARG A 181 -29.62 -3.62 9.72
C ARG A 181 -29.56 -2.09 9.63
N THR A 182 -30.40 -1.38 10.39
CA THR A 182 -30.43 0.09 10.40
C THR A 182 -29.14 0.66 10.99
N GLN A 183 -28.66 0.09 12.11
CA GLN A 183 -27.40 0.46 12.73
C GLN A 183 -26.22 0.29 11.76
N TYR A 184 -26.12 -0.87 11.11
CA TYR A 184 -25.09 -1.16 10.11
C TYR A 184 -25.12 -0.13 8.97
N THR A 185 -26.30 0.11 8.39
CA THR A 185 -26.47 1.05 7.27
C THR A 185 -26.05 2.47 7.65
N ARG A 186 -26.39 2.90 8.88
CA ARG A 186 -25.98 4.21 9.42
C ARG A 186 -24.46 4.29 9.57
N ARG A 187 -23.83 3.28 10.18
CA ARG A 187 -22.36 3.22 10.35
C ARG A 187 -21.63 3.23 9.01
N ARG A 188 -22.09 2.41 8.06
CA ARG A 188 -21.54 2.38 6.69
C ARG A 188 -21.60 3.76 6.05
N LYS A 189 -22.74 4.45 6.14
CA LYS A 189 -22.90 5.79 5.58
C LYS A 189 -21.94 6.79 6.24
N ALA A 190 -21.81 6.75 7.57
CA ALA A 190 -20.86 7.59 8.29
C ALA A 190 -19.42 7.32 7.85
N HIS A 191 -18.99 6.06 7.83
CA HIS A 191 -17.64 5.67 7.41
C HIS A 191 -17.26 6.18 6.02
N PHE A 192 -18.14 5.99 5.02
CA PHE A 192 -17.86 6.50 3.67
C PHE A 192 -17.97 8.03 3.56
N SER A 193 -18.77 8.67 4.42
CA SER A 193 -18.80 10.13 4.51
C SER A 193 -17.47 10.65 5.05
N ASP A 194 -16.96 10.07 6.14
CA ASP A 194 -15.69 10.46 6.75
C ASP A 194 -14.51 10.24 5.80
N LEU A 195 -14.48 9.11 5.10
CA LEU A 195 -13.48 8.85 4.06
C LEU A 195 -13.55 9.86 2.91
N ASN A 196 -14.74 10.29 2.51
CA ASN A 196 -14.88 11.31 1.48
C ASN A 196 -14.39 12.66 1.99
N THR A 197 -14.77 13.07 3.20
CA THR A 197 -14.29 14.32 3.83
C THR A 197 -12.76 14.33 3.92
N LEU A 198 -12.13 13.22 4.33
CA LEU A 198 -10.68 13.13 4.41
C LEU A 198 -10.02 13.29 3.03
N ARG A 199 -10.57 12.65 1.99
CA ARG A 199 -10.07 12.77 0.62
C ARG A 199 -10.25 14.17 0.04
N ASP A 200 -11.38 14.80 0.33
CA ASP A 200 -11.68 16.16 -0.13
C ASP A 200 -10.76 17.18 0.58
N SER A 201 -10.47 16.98 1.88
CA SER A 201 -9.47 17.76 2.60
C SER A 201 -8.06 17.56 2.05
N ALA A 202 -7.67 16.32 1.73
CA ALA A 202 -6.37 16.02 1.13
C ALA A 202 -6.22 16.68 -0.25
N LYS A 203 -7.29 16.68 -1.05
CA LYS A 203 -7.36 17.37 -2.34
C LYS A 203 -7.15 18.87 -2.17
N ALA A 204 -7.89 19.51 -1.27
CA ALA A 204 -7.80 20.95 -1.03
C ALA A 204 -6.39 21.37 -0.57
N GLU A 205 -5.76 20.60 0.33
CA GLU A 205 -4.38 20.89 0.76
C GLU A 205 -3.38 20.75 -0.40
N LYS A 206 -3.53 19.74 -1.25
CA LYS A 206 -2.67 19.57 -2.44
C LYS A 206 -2.87 20.69 -3.46
N GLU A 207 -4.10 21.16 -3.66
CA GLU A 207 -4.40 22.32 -4.49
C GLU A 207 -3.76 23.60 -3.93
N ALA A 208 -3.80 23.80 -2.61
CA ALA A 208 -3.13 24.92 -1.95
C ALA A 208 -1.60 24.85 -2.10
N ILE A 209 -1.00 23.67 -1.94
CA ILE A 209 0.44 23.45 -2.17
C ILE A 209 0.83 23.79 -3.61
N ILE A 210 0.00 23.40 -4.59
CA ILE A 210 0.24 23.75 -6.00
C ILE A 210 0.18 25.26 -6.20
N ALA A 211 -0.83 25.94 -5.63
CA ALA A 211 -0.96 27.39 -5.74
C ALA A 211 0.23 28.13 -5.08
N GLU A 212 0.74 27.62 -3.96
CA GLU A 212 1.97 28.14 -3.32
C GLU A 212 3.23 27.85 -4.17
N ALA A 213 3.26 26.73 -4.89
CA ALA A 213 4.39 26.32 -5.73
C ALA A 213 4.46 27.06 -7.08
N GLU A 214 3.32 27.43 -7.66
CA GLU A 214 3.22 28.09 -8.97
C GLU A 214 4.13 29.33 -9.11
N PRO A 215 4.12 30.33 -8.20
CA PRO A 215 5.01 31.49 -8.31
C PRO A 215 6.50 31.16 -8.10
N LEU A 216 6.82 30.01 -7.49
CA LEU A 216 8.20 29.58 -7.25
C LEU A 216 8.85 28.98 -8.49
N ALA A 217 8.05 28.53 -9.47
CA ALA A 217 8.53 27.85 -10.68
C ALA A 217 9.55 28.68 -11.49
N SER A 218 9.37 30.00 -11.52
CA SER A 218 10.22 30.95 -12.25
C SER A 218 11.20 31.71 -11.37
N SER A 219 11.31 31.36 -10.08
CA SER A 219 12.23 32.03 -9.16
C SER A 219 13.69 31.74 -9.52
N THR A 220 14.54 32.76 -9.45
CA THR A 220 16.00 32.63 -9.58
C THR A 220 16.72 32.61 -8.23
N GLU A 221 15.99 32.72 -7.12
CA GLU A 221 16.51 32.60 -5.75
C GLU A 221 16.75 31.12 -5.41
N TRP A 222 17.76 30.51 -6.04
CA TRP A 222 17.96 29.06 -6.08
C TRP A 222 17.98 28.38 -4.70
N GLY A 223 18.65 29.00 -3.72
CA GLY A 223 18.79 28.46 -2.37
C GLY A 223 17.47 28.46 -1.59
N PRO A 224 16.88 29.64 -1.31
CA PRO A 224 15.61 29.77 -0.61
C PRO A 224 14.47 28.99 -1.30
N THR A 225 14.36 29.07 -2.62
CA THR A 225 13.29 28.38 -3.36
C THR A 225 13.46 26.84 -3.31
N SER A 226 14.69 26.32 -3.34
CA SER A 226 14.93 24.88 -3.14
C SER A 226 14.51 24.41 -1.74
N ALA A 227 14.65 25.26 -0.71
CA ALA A 227 14.17 24.95 0.63
C ALA A 227 12.64 24.95 0.70
N ALA A 228 11.99 25.95 0.08
CA ALA A 228 10.53 26.02 -0.02
C ALA A 228 9.93 24.79 -0.72
N PHE A 229 10.48 24.37 -1.88
CA PHE A 229 10.01 23.15 -2.56
C PHE A 229 10.16 21.87 -1.72
N ARG A 230 11.17 21.81 -0.84
CA ARG A 230 11.34 20.69 0.09
C ARG A 230 10.26 20.68 1.16
N ASP A 231 9.90 21.84 1.71
CA ASP A 231 8.80 21.99 2.67
C ASP A 231 7.44 21.63 2.05
N LEU A 232 7.16 22.18 0.86
CA LEU A 232 5.96 21.86 0.08
C LEU A 232 5.84 20.36 -0.20
N MET A 233 6.94 19.67 -0.49
CA MET A 233 6.95 18.22 -0.68
C MET A 233 6.68 17.46 0.64
N GLN A 234 7.11 17.97 1.80
CA GLN A 234 6.79 17.38 3.09
C GLN A 234 5.30 17.54 3.40
N ARG A 235 4.74 18.75 3.21
CA ARG A 235 3.30 19.01 3.34
C ARG A 235 2.49 18.14 2.37
N TRP A 236 2.95 17.97 1.13
CA TRP A 236 2.31 17.11 0.14
C TRP A 236 2.18 15.66 0.61
N LYS A 237 3.26 15.11 1.19
CA LYS A 237 3.26 13.75 1.77
C LYS A 237 2.37 13.66 3.00
N ALA A 238 2.30 14.72 3.81
CA ALA A 238 1.49 14.78 5.02
C ALA A 238 -0.02 14.94 4.73
N ALA A 239 -0.40 15.56 3.62
CA ALA A 239 -1.79 15.82 3.23
C ALA A 239 -2.63 14.55 3.01
N GLY A 240 -2.01 13.37 2.85
CA GLY A 240 -2.70 12.11 2.61
C GLY A 240 -3.06 11.90 1.14
N SER A 241 -4.08 11.08 0.87
CA SER A 241 -4.49 10.69 -0.49
C SER A 241 -5.90 11.19 -0.80
N ALA A 242 -6.06 11.85 -1.94
CA ALA A 242 -7.35 12.17 -2.50
C ALA A 242 -7.92 10.96 -3.26
N ARG A 243 -8.94 11.19 -4.10
CA ARG A 243 -9.38 10.17 -5.04
C ARG A 243 -8.27 9.94 -6.06
N ARG A 244 -8.06 8.69 -6.47
CA ARG A 244 -6.95 8.29 -7.36
C ARG A 244 -6.79 9.19 -8.59
N ALA A 245 -7.88 9.50 -9.28
CA ALA A 245 -7.85 10.36 -10.46
C ALA A 245 -7.42 11.81 -10.15
N ASP A 246 -7.85 12.36 -9.00
CA ASP A 246 -7.43 13.69 -8.55
C ASP A 246 -5.95 13.67 -8.13
N ASP A 247 -5.51 12.65 -7.38
CA ASP A 247 -4.12 12.50 -6.93
C ASP A 247 -3.14 12.46 -8.10
N ASP A 248 -3.44 11.66 -9.13
CA ASP A 248 -2.59 11.54 -10.31
C ASP A 248 -2.47 12.88 -11.06
N ALA A 249 -3.60 13.59 -11.24
CA ALA A 249 -3.64 14.89 -11.91
C ALA A 249 -2.91 15.98 -11.13
N LEU A 250 -3.15 16.06 -9.81
CA LEU A 250 -2.51 17.04 -8.93
C LEU A 250 -0.99 16.78 -8.86
N TRP A 251 -0.58 15.52 -8.72
CA TRP A 251 0.85 15.16 -8.70
C TRP A 251 1.55 15.55 -10.00
N GLY A 252 0.92 15.28 -11.15
CA GLY A 252 1.44 15.70 -12.45
C GLY A 252 1.68 17.21 -12.53
N ARG A 253 0.72 18.02 -12.05
CA ARG A 253 0.86 19.49 -11.99
C ARG A 253 1.99 19.93 -11.05
N PHE A 254 2.03 19.42 -9.83
CA PHE A 254 3.05 19.79 -8.85
C PHE A 254 4.45 19.39 -9.34
N ARG A 255 4.59 18.21 -9.96
CA ARG A 255 5.85 17.73 -10.52
C ARG A 255 6.33 18.61 -11.66
N ALA A 256 5.44 19.01 -12.59
CA ALA A 256 5.79 19.90 -13.69
C ALA A 256 6.31 21.26 -13.20
N ILE A 257 5.72 21.81 -12.13
CA ILE A 257 6.19 23.04 -11.47
C ILE A 257 7.60 22.86 -10.89
N GLN A 258 7.84 21.74 -10.20
CA GLN A 258 9.17 21.43 -9.66
C GLN A 258 10.21 21.28 -10.79
N ASP A 259 9.87 20.56 -11.86
CA ASP A 259 10.76 20.32 -12.99
C ASP A 259 11.16 21.62 -13.67
N GLN A 260 10.21 22.54 -13.90
CA GLN A 260 10.51 23.86 -14.44
C GLN A 260 11.60 24.60 -13.63
N PHE A 261 11.48 24.62 -12.30
CA PHE A 261 12.46 25.29 -11.43
C PHE A 261 13.81 24.57 -11.41
N PHE A 262 13.83 23.24 -11.23
CA PHE A 262 15.07 22.48 -11.10
C PHE A 262 15.82 22.36 -12.42
N ASP A 263 15.12 22.32 -13.56
CA ASP A 263 15.71 22.38 -14.90
C ASP A 263 16.34 23.75 -15.13
N ALA A 264 15.65 24.85 -14.80
CA ALA A 264 16.19 26.20 -14.90
C ALA A 264 17.44 26.40 -14.02
N ARG A 265 17.40 25.90 -12.78
CA ARG A 265 18.56 25.91 -11.86
C ARG A 265 19.74 25.14 -12.44
N THR A 266 19.49 23.95 -12.98
CA THR A 266 20.52 23.09 -13.57
C THR A 266 21.13 23.74 -14.80
N ALA A 267 20.32 24.36 -15.65
CA ALA A 267 20.78 25.12 -16.80
C ALA A 267 21.65 26.33 -16.39
N ALA A 268 21.22 27.08 -15.37
CA ALA A 268 22.00 28.21 -14.84
C ALA A 268 23.36 27.77 -14.26
N GLN A 269 23.39 26.67 -13.50
CA GLN A 269 24.64 26.10 -12.98
C GLN A 269 25.55 25.63 -14.12
N SER A 270 25.00 24.94 -15.11
CA SER A 270 25.77 24.45 -16.27
C SER A 270 26.37 25.59 -17.10
N ALA A 271 25.67 26.72 -17.21
CA ALA A 271 26.18 27.91 -17.87
C ALA A 271 27.39 28.50 -17.12
N VAL A 272 27.31 28.62 -15.80
CA VAL A 272 28.41 29.09 -14.95
C VAL A 272 29.62 28.15 -15.04
N ASP A 273 29.38 26.84 -14.97
CA ASP A 273 30.45 25.84 -15.06
C ASP A 273 31.12 25.88 -16.45
N GLY A 274 30.33 26.05 -17.51
CA GLY A 274 30.84 26.21 -18.88
C GLY A 274 31.67 27.47 -19.08
N GLU A 275 31.25 28.61 -18.50
CA GLU A 275 32.02 29.85 -18.51
C GLU A 275 33.35 29.69 -17.75
N GLN A 276 33.30 29.10 -16.55
CA GLN A 276 34.50 28.83 -15.76
C GLN A 276 35.46 27.88 -16.47
N ALA A 277 34.96 26.85 -17.17
CA ALA A 277 35.78 25.94 -17.96
C ALA A 277 36.48 26.66 -19.13
N LYS A 278 35.79 27.56 -19.83
CA LYS A 278 36.39 28.42 -20.88
C LYS A 278 37.48 29.33 -20.30
N ASN A 279 37.21 29.96 -19.16
CA ASN A 279 38.19 30.81 -18.46
C ASN A 279 39.42 30.00 -18.04
N LEU A 280 39.22 28.77 -17.55
CA LEU A 280 40.32 27.88 -17.19
C LEU A 280 41.18 27.53 -18.40
N ALA A 281 40.58 27.13 -19.52
CA ALA A 281 41.31 26.81 -20.74
C ALA A 281 42.12 28.03 -21.25
N ALA A 282 41.52 29.23 -21.24
CA ALA A 282 42.21 30.46 -21.60
C ALA A 282 43.39 30.77 -20.66
N LYS A 283 43.21 30.62 -19.34
CA LYS A 283 44.28 30.82 -18.35
C LYS A 283 45.40 29.79 -18.50
N GLN A 284 45.08 28.53 -18.77
CA GLN A 284 46.07 27.48 -19.02
C GLN A 284 46.89 27.77 -20.28
N ALA A 285 46.23 28.14 -21.38
CA ALA A 285 46.89 28.51 -22.63
C ALA A 285 47.83 29.71 -22.44
N LEU A 286 47.38 30.74 -21.72
CA LEU A 286 48.18 31.93 -21.44
C LEU A 286 49.40 31.60 -20.56
N VAL A 287 49.23 30.80 -19.52
CA VAL A 287 50.33 30.32 -18.66
C VAL A 287 51.36 29.53 -19.47
N GLN A 288 50.89 28.61 -20.33
CA GLN A 288 51.78 27.82 -21.18
C GLN A 288 52.55 28.69 -22.16
N GLN A 289 51.86 29.63 -22.83
CA GLN A 289 52.48 30.57 -23.76
C GLN A 289 53.56 31.39 -23.06
N VAL A 290 53.25 32.02 -21.92
CA VAL A 290 54.20 32.89 -21.22
C VAL A 290 55.36 32.12 -20.62
N THR A 291 55.14 30.86 -20.21
CA THR A 291 56.24 30.00 -19.76
C THR A 291 57.25 29.79 -20.89
N ALA A 292 56.76 29.52 -22.11
CA ALA A 292 57.59 29.37 -23.30
C ALA A 292 58.23 30.68 -23.75
N ASP A 293 57.50 31.81 -23.70
CA ASP A 293 58.03 33.14 -24.05
C ASP A 293 59.19 33.55 -23.12
N LEU A 294 59.21 33.05 -21.88
CA LEU A 294 60.31 33.25 -20.93
C LEU A 294 61.44 32.21 -21.09
N GLU A 295 61.31 31.18 -21.92
CA GLU A 295 62.41 30.23 -22.18
C GLU A 295 63.50 30.91 -23.01
N GLY A 296 64.74 30.85 -22.52
CA GLY A 296 65.88 31.48 -23.19
C GLY A 296 65.99 33.00 -23.03
N VAL A 297 65.03 33.66 -22.37
CA VAL A 297 65.14 35.08 -22.04
C VAL A 297 66.16 35.27 -20.91
N THR A 298 67.20 36.04 -21.19
CA THR A 298 68.24 36.41 -20.21
C THR A 298 68.19 37.89 -19.84
N ASP A 299 67.49 38.71 -20.62
CA ASP A 299 67.31 40.14 -20.38
C ASP A 299 66.18 40.36 -19.34
N VAL A 300 66.53 41.04 -18.25
CA VAL A 300 65.62 41.20 -17.10
C VAL A 300 64.47 42.16 -17.41
N ASP A 301 64.73 43.25 -18.15
CA ASP A 301 63.68 44.22 -18.50
C ASP A 301 62.65 43.59 -19.46
N GLN A 302 63.11 42.78 -20.42
CA GLN A 302 62.25 41.97 -21.27
C GLN A 302 61.40 40.99 -20.46
N ALA A 303 62.01 40.25 -19.52
CA ALA A 303 61.30 39.30 -18.66
C ALA A 303 60.23 39.98 -17.79
N LYS A 304 60.54 41.16 -17.22
CA LYS A 304 59.60 42.00 -16.47
C LYS A 304 58.44 42.49 -17.33
N GLY A 305 58.72 42.90 -18.57
CA GLY A 305 57.70 43.30 -19.55
C GLY A 305 56.71 42.18 -19.83
N ILE A 306 57.22 40.99 -20.18
CA ILE A 306 56.41 39.80 -20.44
C ILE A 306 55.55 39.44 -19.21
N HIS A 307 56.14 39.43 -18.01
CA HIS A 307 55.41 39.11 -16.78
C HIS A 307 54.33 40.14 -16.44
N ARG A 308 54.57 41.43 -16.69
CA ARG A 308 53.56 42.48 -16.48
C ARG A 308 52.36 42.28 -17.41
N GLU A 309 52.61 42.10 -18.70
CA GLU A 309 51.54 41.85 -19.68
C GLU A 309 50.77 40.56 -19.38
N PHE A 310 51.48 39.52 -18.94
CA PHE A 310 50.88 38.27 -18.49
C PHE A 310 49.89 38.51 -17.36
N LEU A 311 50.30 39.19 -16.29
CA LEU A 311 49.41 39.44 -15.15
C LEU A 311 48.20 40.29 -15.53
N GLU A 312 48.37 41.27 -16.42
CA GLU A 312 47.24 42.06 -16.95
C GLU A 312 46.23 41.18 -17.69
N LYS A 313 46.69 40.40 -18.67
CA LYS A 313 45.83 39.47 -19.44
C LYS A 313 45.21 38.41 -18.55
N PHE A 314 45.97 37.85 -17.62
CA PHE A 314 45.54 36.80 -16.71
C PHE A 314 44.47 37.28 -15.73
N ASN A 315 44.62 38.49 -15.18
CA ASN A 315 43.63 39.09 -14.29
C ASN A 315 42.37 39.54 -15.04
N GLY A 316 42.50 39.88 -16.32
CA GLY A 316 41.36 40.14 -17.21
C GLY A 316 40.53 38.89 -17.55
N LEU A 317 41.09 37.69 -17.38
CA LEU A 317 40.37 36.44 -17.54
C LEU A 317 39.53 36.14 -16.29
N GLY A 318 38.27 35.74 -16.51
CA GLY A 318 37.28 35.52 -15.45
C GLY A 318 37.63 34.39 -14.47
N TYR A 319 36.67 34.06 -13.63
CA TYR A 319 36.84 33.05 -12.58
C TYR A 319 37.01 31.64 -13.15
N VAL A 320 37.76 30.78 -12.46
CA VAL A 320 38.02 29.37 -12.82
C VAL A 320 37.38 28.41 -11.82
N PRO A 321 37.16 27.14 -12.17
CA PRO A 321 36.65 26.17 -11.22
C PRO A 321 37.55 26.07 -9.99
N ARG A 322 36.95 26.03 -8.80
CA ARG A 322 37.69 26.01 -7.51
C ARG A 322 38.76 24.90 -7.43
N GLY A 323 38.49 23.74 -8.04
CA GLY A 323 39.44 22.63 -8.09
C GLY A 323 40.73 22.93 -8.86
N ALA A 324 40.67 23.80 -9.87
CA ALA A 324 41.81 24.16 -10.70
C ALA A 324 42.59 25.38 -10.19
N MET A 325 42.02 26.13 -9.23
CA MET A 325 42.60 27.38 -8.73
C MET A 325 44.01 27.19 -8.17
N ARG A 326 44.23 26.18 -7.32
CA ARG A 326 45.56 25.92 -6.72
C ARG A 326 46.64 25.62 -7.75
N GLU A 327 46.31 24.83 -8.77
CA GLU A 327 47.26 24.47 -9.82
C GLU A 327 47.64 25.70 -10.65
N ILE A 328 46.64 26.49 -11.04
CA ILE A 328 46.84 27.73 -11.79
C ILE A 328 47.68 28.72 -10.98
N ASP A 329 47.34 28.95 -9.70
CA ASP A 329 48.08 29.85 -8.81
C ASP A 329 49.54 29.38 -8.60
N SER A 330 49.79 28.08 -8.62
CA SER A 330 51.15 27.54 -8.55
C SER A 330 51.95 27.86 -9.81
N LYS A 331 51.34 27.73 -10.99
CA LYS A 331 52.00 28.03 -12.27
C LYS A 331 52.26 29.53 -12.44
N VAL A 332 51.28 30.37 -12.07
CA VAL A 332 51.44 31.83 -12.02
C VAL A 332 52.62 32.22 -11.12
N ARG A 333 52.71 31.62 -9.92
CA ARG A 333 53.86 31.83 -9.02
C ARG A 333 55.19 31.41 -9.65
N SER A 334 55.26 30.24 -10.29
CA SER A 334 56.50 29.79 -10.93
C SER A 334 56.99 30.73 -12.05
N ILE A 335 56.07 31.38 -12.77
CA ILE A 335 56.42 32.41 -13.76
C ILE A 335 57.05 33.62 -13.07
N GLY A 336 56.43 34.10 -11.97
CA GLY A 336 56.98 35.19 -11.17
C GLY A 336 58.34 34.86 -10.56
N ASP A 337 58.49 33.64 -10.02
CA ASP A 337 59.74 33.15 -9.43
C ASP A 337 60.87 33.10 -10.47
N LYS A 338 60.56 32.74 -11.73
CA LYS A 338 61.55 32.73 -12.83
C LYS A 338 62.05 34.15 -13.14
N VAL A 339 61.18 35.15 -13.17
CA VAL A 339 61.58 36.55 -13.37
C VAL A 339 62.38 37.05 -12.17
N ALA A 340 61.94 36.74 -10.95
CA ALA A 340 62.69 37.10 -9.73
C ALA A 340 64.07 36.45 -9.68
N ALA A 341 64.24 35.23 -10.18
CA ALA A 341 65.53 34.56 -10.28
C ALA A 341 66.47 35.26 -11.29
N LEU A 342 65.96 35.72 -12.43
CA LEU A 342 66.73 36.51 -13.39
C LEU A 342 67.18 37.84 -12.78
N GLU A 343 66.28 38.54 -12.08
CA GLU A 343 66.60 39.77 -11.34
C GLU A 343 67.68 39.53 -10.28
N ALA A 344 67.57 38.44 -9.51
CA ALA A 344 68.55 38.12 -8.48
C ALA A 344 69.94 37.76 -9.06
N GLU A 345 69.97 37.11 -10.23
CA GLU A 345 71.22 36.80 -10.92
C GLU A 345 71.87 38.05 -11.54
N GLU A 346 71.09 38.92 -12.16
CA GLU A 346 71.58 40.22 -12.65
C GLU A 346 72.13 41.07 -11.50
N TRP A 347 71.39 41.15 -10.39
CA TRP A 347 71.86 41.84 -9.19
C TRP A 347 73.16 41.24 -8.66
N ARG A 348 73.31 39.91 -8.62
CA ARG A 348 74.56 39.26 -8.17
C ARG A 348 75.74 39.66 -9.05
N ARG A 349 75.55 39.74 -10.38
CA ARG A 349 76.61 40.11 -11.33
C ARG A 349 76.96 41.58 -11.32
N THR A 350 76.03 42.44 -10.91
CA THR A 350 76.17 43.90 -10.92
C THR A 350 76.34 44.51 -9.53
N ASP A 351 76.32 43.71 -8.45
CA ASP A 351 76.47 44.15 -7.06
C ASP A 351 77.79 44.95 -6.89
N PRO A 352 77.69 46.28 -6.71
CA PRO A 352 78.88 47.13 -6.64
C PRO A 352 79.76 46.84 -5.41
N GLU A 353 79.16 46.41 -4.29
CA GLU A 353 79.90 46.10 -3.08
C GLU A 353 80.60 44.74 -3.20
N ALA A 354 79.93 43.74 -3.78
CA ALA A 354 80.54 42.44 -4.02
C ALA A 354 81.69 42.51 -5.03
N ARG A 355 81.48 43.25 -6.13
CA ARG A 355 82.54 43.51 -7.10
C ARG A 355 83.73 44.23 -6.46
N LYS A 356 83.49 45.30 -5.69
CA LYS A 356 84.56 46.03 -4.99
C LYS A 356 85.34 45.12 -4.04
N ARG A 357 84.67 44.23 -3.29
CA ARG A 357 85.35 43.23 -2.44
C ARG A 357 86.21 42.27 -3.25
N ALA A 358 85.75 41.85 -4.43
CA ALA A 358 86.56 41.03 -5.33
C ALA A 358 87.79 41.80 -5.87
N GLU A 359 87.61 43.06 -6.28
CA GLU A 359 88.71 43.96 -6.69
C GLU A 359 89.75 44.16 -5.56
N ASP A 360 89.29 44.42 -4.33
CA ASP A 360 90.15 44.56 -3.15
C ASP A 360 90.94 43.27 -2.84
N THR A 361 90.33 42.09 -3.05
CA THR A 361 90.98 40.79 -2.83
C THR A 361 92.07 40.52 -3.87
N VAL A 362 91.81 40.83 -5.15
CA VAL A 362 92.81 40.75 -6.23
C VAL A 362 94.00 41.64 -5.89
N LYS A 363 93.73 42.89 -5.51
CA LYS A 363 94.77 43.85 -5.12
C LYS A 363 95.61 43.37 -3.93
N MET A 364 94.98 42.79 -2.91
CA MET A 364 95.67 42.23 -1.75
C MET A 364 96.68 41.14 -2.16
N PHE A 365 96.29 40.24 -3.07
CA PHE A 365 97.19 39.18 -3.55
C PHE A 365 98.30 39.73 -4.44
N GLU A 366 98.03 40.71 -5.30
CA GLU A 366 99.06 41.41 -6.09
C GLU A 366 100.10 42.08 -5.18
N ASP A 367 99.65 42.83 -4.17
CA ASP A 367 100.51 43.50 -3.19
C ASP A 367 101.38 42.49 -2.42
N GLN A 368 100.80 41.33 -2.03
CA GLN A 368 101.52 40.28 -1.32
C GLN A 368 102.54 39.55 -2.21
N ILE A 369 102.21 39.29 -3.47
CA ILE A 369 103.16 38.73 -4.45
C ILE A 369 104.31 39.71 -4.68
N ALA A 370 104.03 41.01 -4.85
CA ALA A 370 105.06 42.04 -5.02
C ALA A 370 106.01 42.10 -3.81
N LYS A 371 105.48 41.95 -2.59
CA LYS A 371 106.29 41.87 -1.38
C LYS A 371 107.15 40.60 -1.35
N LEU A 372 106.57 39.45 -1.67
CA LEU A 372 107.32 38.18 -1.72
C LEU A 372 108.38 38.18 -2.82
N GLN A 373 108.15 38.85 -3.95
CA GLN A 373 109.14 39.09 -5.00
C GLN A 373 110.29 39.96 -4.48
N ALA A 374 109.98 41.06 -3.78
CA ALA A 374 111.02 41.88 -3.17
C ALA A 374 111.84 41.14 -2.09
N ASP A 375 111.20 40.22 -1.36
CA ASP A 375 111.88 39.36 -0.39
C ASP A 375 112.71 38.25 -1.06
N LEU A 376 112.24 37.70 -2.19
CA LEU A 376 112.99 36.80 -3.06
C LEU A 376 114.26 37.48 -3.58
N ASP A 377 114.15 38.68 -4.17
CA ASP A 377 115.28 39.45 -4.69
C ASP A 377 116.33 39.71 -3.60
N LYS A 378 115.89 40.03 -2.37
CA LYS A 378 116.79 40.22 -1.23
C LYS A 378 117.45 38.92 -0.77
N ALA A 379 116.74 37.80 -0.78
CA ALA A 379 117.28 36.50 -0.41
C ALA A 379 118.32 36.03 -1.44
N GLU A 380 118.07 36.26 -2.73
CA GLU A 380 119.03 36.02 -3.82
C GLU A 380 120.29 36.87 -3.67
N ALA A 381 120.14 38.18 -3.43
CA ALA A 381 121.27 39.09 -3.23
C ALA A 381 122.15 38.75 -2.02
N LYS A 382 121.59 38.05 -1.01
CA LYS A 382 122.31 37.60 0.19
C LYS A 382 122.83 36.17 0.10
N GLY A 383 122.53 35.43 -0.97
CA GLY A 383 122.89 34.02 -1.12
C GLY A 383 122.15 33.07 -0.16
N ASP A 384 120.99 33.47 0.38
CA ASP A 384 120.18 32.66 1.29
C ASP A 384 119.30 31.67 0.50
N SER A 385 119.86 30.51 0.19
CA SER A 385 119.18 29.45 -0.57
C SER A 385 117.85 28.98 0.05
N ARG A 386 117.68 29.08 1.37
CA ARG A 386 116.44 28.68 2.05
C ARG A 386 115.37 29.75 1.89
N GLY A 387 115.74 31.02 2.08
CA GLY A 387 114.88 32.17 1.84
C GLY A 387 114.38 32.23 0.40
N VAL A 388 115.25 31.95 -0.58
CA VAL A 388 114.87 31.85 -2.00
C VAL A 388 113.79 30.79 -2.20
N LYS A 389 114.02 29.56 -1.73
CA LYS A 389 113.07 28.45 -1.91
C LYS A 389 111.70 28.71 -1.25
N ASP A 390 111.70 29.28 -0.05
CA ASP A 390 110.47 29.56 0.70
C ASP A 390 109.69 30.72 0.06
N ALA A 391 110.36 31.76 -0.42
CA ALA A 391 109.75 32.87 -1.15
C ALA A 391 109.19 32.42 -2.52
N THR A 392 109.93 31.62 -3.29
CA THR A 392 109.44 31.07 -4.58
C THR A 392 108.18 30.23 -4.39
N LYS A 393 108.16 29.31 -3.41
CA LYS A 393 106.98 28.49 -3.12
C LYS A 393 105.77 29.32 -2.67
N SER A 394 106.04 30.36 -1.88
CA SER A 394 104.99 31.29 -1.44
C SER A 394 104.44 32.09 -2.61
N ILE A 395 105.28 32.61 -3.50
CA ILE A 395 104.87 33.28 -4.74
C ILE A 395 103.97 32.36 -5.56
N GLU A 396 104.40 31.12 -5.82
CA GLU A 396 103.60 30.13 -6.58
C GLU A 396 102.20 29.91 -5.96
N THR A 397 102.14 29.80 -4.63
CA THR A 397 100.88 29.65 -3.88
C THR A 397 99.97 30.87 -4.03
N TYR A 398 100.52 32.08 -3.83
CA TYR A 398 99.77 33.32 -3.95
C TYR A 398 99.38 33.63 -5.40
N THR A 399 100.18 33.24 -6.39
CA THR A 399 99.83 33.34 -7.82
C THR A 399 98.62 32.46 -8.13
N SER A 400 98.58 31.22 -7.63
CA SER A 400 97.40 30.36 -7.81
C SER A 400 96.13 30.96 -7.18
N TRP A 401 96.24 31.61 -6.01
CA TRP A 401 95.10 32.30 -5.39
C TRP A 401 94.71 33.58 -6.12
N LEU A 402 95.67 34.33 -6.66
CA LEU A 402 95.42 35.50 -7.50
C LEU A 402 94.65 35.11 -8.77
N ASP A 403 95.03 34.00 -9.41
CA ASP A 403 94.33 33.51 -10.60
C ASP A 403 92.87 33.15 -10.28
N GLN A 404 92.62 32.49 -9.16
CA GLN A 404 91.25 32.21 -8.68
C GLN A 404 90.46 33.49 -8.35
N ALA A 405 91.10 34.47 -7.70
CA ALA A 405 90.46 35.74 -7.38
C ALA A 405 90.13 36.57 -8.63
N ARG A 406 91.00 36.53 -9.65
CA ARG A 406 90.76 37.14 -10.96
C ARG A 406 89.65 36.45 -11.73
N GLU A 407 89.56 35.13 -11.65
CA GLU A 407 88.45 34.36 -12.20
C GLU A 407 87.13 34.79 -11.55
N THR A 408 87.07 34.87 -10.22
CA THR A 408 85.88 35.37 -9.49
C THR A 408 85.54 36.82 -9.85
N LEU A 409 86.54 37.71 -10.00
CA LEU A 409 86.31 39.08 -10.43
C LEU A 409 85.77 39.16 -11.87
N SER A 410 86.20 38.24 -12.74
CA SER A 410 85.74 38.18 -14.14
C SER A 410 84.28 37.74 -14.31
N GLU A 411 83.69 37.10 -13.27
CA GLU A 411 82.27 36.74 -13.24
C GLU A 411 81.34 37.95 -13.06
N PHE A 412 81.86 39.10 -12.60
CA PHE A 412 81.11 40.36 -12.52
C PHE A 412 81.14 41.07 -13.87
N THR A 413 80.00 41.12 -14.56
CA THR A 413 79.84 41.90 -15.78
C THR A 413 79.84 43.41 -15.48
N ARG A 414 80.29 44.20 -16.46
CA ARG A 414 80.55 45.63 -16.28
C ARG A 414 79.29 46.46 -16.13
#